data_AF-A0A0F9DI25-F1
#
_entry.id   AF-A0A0F9DI25-F1
#
_cell.length_a   1.000
_cell.length_b   1.000
_cell.length_c   1.000
_cell.angle_alpha   90.00
_cell.angle_beta   90.00
_cell.angle_gamma   90.00
#
_symmetry.space_group_name_H-M   'P 1'
#
loop_
_entity.id
_entity.type
_entity.pdbx_description
1 polymer ?
#
loop_
_entity_poly.entity_id
_entity_poly.type
_entity_poly.pdbx_seq_one_letter_code
_entity_poly.pdbx_strand_id
1 'polypeptide(L)'
;GLIVPLLLNRANQTRVAIDSIDQVSDNKLHCNEHGWFDDQGQPLEGQSVVLLKPTKATMAAACCGHQWSFAKRTTPRTLSLREMLLAGNINWRNLKRPHVRVKKI
;
A
#
# COMPACT_ATOMS: atom_id res chain seq x y z
N GLY A 1 -9.64 -5.55 -4.78
CA GLY A 1 -10.05 -4.52 -3.81
C GLY A 1 -9.48 -3.17 -4.19
N LEU A 2 -9.63 -2.17 -3.30
CA LEU A 2 -8.96 -0.88 -3.44
C LEU A 2 -7.48 -1.03 -3.10
N ILE A 3 -6.59 -0.44 -3.90
CA ILE A 3 -5.14 -0.52 -3.69
C ILE A 3 -4.72 0.66 -2.82
N VAL A 4 -3.98 0.37 -1.77
CA VAL A 4 -3.63 1.33 -0.72
C VAL A 4 -2.13 1.29 -0.40
N PRO A 5 -1.52 2.44 -0.06
CA PRO A 5 -0.12 2.49 0.32
C PRO A 5 0.06 2.16 1.80
N LEU A 6 1.19 1.54 2.13
CA LEU A 6 1.59 1.18 3.48
C LEU A 6 3.01 1.69 3.75
N LEU A 7 3.26 2.15 4.96
CA LEU A 7 4.60 2.40 5.48
C LEU A 7 5.04 1.18 6.30
N LEU A 8 6.01 0.42 5.80
CA LEU A 8 6.60 -0.69 6.55
C LEU A 8 7.86 -0.19 7.25
N ASN A 9 7.93 -0.41 8.55
CA ASN A 9 9.11 -0.18 9.37
C ASN A 9 9.62 -1.53 9.88
N ARG A 10 10.81 -1.95 9.46
CA ARG A 10 11.44 -3.20 9.92
C ARG A 10 12.87 -2.92 10.32
N ALA A 11 13.17 -3.07 11.61
CA ALA A 11 14.47 -2.75 12.19
C ALA A 11 14.94 -1.34 11.76
N ASN A 12 15.95 -1.26 10.90
CA ASN A 12 16.52 0.00 10.41
C ASN A 12 16.07 0.38 8.99
N GLN A 13 15.15 -0.38 8.40
CA GLN A 13 14.64 -0.14 7.04
C GLN A 13 13.19 0.30 7.09
N THR A 14 12.91 1.44 6.47
CA THR A 14 11.56 1.93 6.22
C THR A 14 11.31 1.91 4.72
N ARG A 15 10.13 1.47 4.28
CA ARG A 15 9.78 1.53 2.86
C ARG A 15 8.30 1.80 2.68
N VAL A 16 7.97 2.40 1.54
CA VAL A 16 6.58 2.45 1.09
C VAL A 16 6.30 1.21 0.23
N ALA A 17 5.19 0.55 0.51
CA ALA A 17 4.66 -0.55 -0.29
C ALA A 17 3.20 -0.31 -0.63
N ILE A 18 2.63 -1.22 -1.41
CA ILE A 18 1.21 -1.23 -1.74
C ILE A 18 0.62 -2.60 -1.46
N ASP A 19 -0.62 -2.58 -1.01
CA ASP A 19 -1.46 -3.76 -0.81
C ASP A 19 -2.88 -3.46 -1.26
N SER A 20 -3.78 -4.43 -1.18
CA SER A 20 -5.19 -4.27 -1.48
C SER A 20 -6.06 -4.55 -0.26
N ILE A 21 -7.05 -3.70 -0.05
CA ILE A 21 -8.14 -3.96 0.89
C ILE A 21 -9.00 -5.09 0.33
N ASP A 22 -9.15 -6.17 1.09
CA ASP A 22 -9.97 -7.34 0.75
C ASP A 22 -11.13 -7.57 1.72
N GLN A 23 -11.06 -7.06 2.96
CA GLN A 23 -12.17 -7.10 3.92
C GLN A 23 -12.35 -5.76 4.65
N VAL A 24 -13.58 -5.52 5.09
CA VAL A 24 -13.97 -4.37 5.91
C VAL A 24 -14.91 -4.88 6.99
N SER A 25 -14.68 -4.52 8.24
CA SER A 25 -15.56 -4.85 9.37
C SER A 25 -15.65 -3.66 10.30
N ASP A 26 -16.85 -3.18 10.58
CA ASP A 26 -17.08 -1.98 11.40
C ASP A 26 -16.23 -0.79 10.89
N ASN A 27 -15.28 -0.33 11.70
CA ASN A 27 -14.32 0.74 11.40
C ASN A 27 -12.91 0.21 11.10
N LYS A 28 -12.78 -1.07 10.75
CA LYS A 28 -11.50 -1.74 10.51
C LYS A 28 -11.37 -2.14 9.05
N LEU A 29 -10.14 -2.06 8.56
CA LEU A 29 -9.77 -2.41 7.20
C LEU A 29 -8.78 -3.57 7.24
N HIS A 30 -9.06 -4.64 6.51
CA HIS A 30 -8.10 -5.71 6.29
C HIS A 30 -7.38 -5.50 4.98
N CYS A 31 -6.06 -5.54 5.00
CA CYS A 31 -5.22 -5.61 3.81
C CYS A 31 -4.74 -7.05 3.62
N ASN A 32 -4.76 -7.51 2.37
CA ASN A 32 -4.59 -8.92 2.06
C ASN A 32 -3.23 -9.53 2.49
N GLU A 33 -2.15 -8.75 2.56
CA GLU A 33 -0.86 -9.22 3.11
C GLU A 33 -0.59 -8.79 4.55
N HIS A 34 -1.10 -7.62 4.95
CA HIS A 34 -0.67 -6.94 6.17
C HIS A 34 -1.70 -6.96 7.30
N GLY A 35 -2.83 -7.65 7.12
CA GLY A 35 -3.80 -7.88 8.20
C GLY A 35 -4.69 -6.67 8.48
N TRP A 36 -5.19 -6.61 9.71
CA TRP A 36 -6.18 -5.61 10.14
C TRP A 36 -5.58 -4.30 10.64
N PHE A 37 -6.23 -3.20 10.25
CA PHE A 37 -5.95 -1.83 10.66
C PHE A 37 -7.20 -1.18 11.24
N ASP A 38 -7.03 -0.24 12.17
CA ASP A 38 -8.09 0.66 12.61
C ASP A 38 -8.36 1.80 11.61
N ASP A 39 -9.29 2.69 11.96
CA ASP A 39 -9.69 3.84 11.13
C ASP A 39 -8.61 4.94 11.04
N GLN A 40 -7.62 4.91 11.93
CA GLN A 40 -6.43 5.78 11.89
C GLN A 40 -5.27 5.15 11.10
N GLY A 41 -5.46 3.93 10.60
CA GLY A 41 -4.46 3.18 9.85
C GLY A 41 -3.36 2.56 10.72
N GLN A 42 -3.59 2.42 12.03
CA GLN A 42 -2.70 1.68 12.92
C GLN A 42 -2.98 0.17 12.85
N PRO A 43 -1.94 -0.67 12.92
CA PRO A 43 -2.08 -2.12 12.83
C PRO A 43 -2.63 -2.67 14.15
N LEU A 44 -3.53 -3.65 14.07
CA LEU A 44 -4.15 -4.26 15.25
C LEU A 44 -3.33 -5.43 15.85
N GLU A 45 -2.34 -5.95 15.11
CA GLU A 45 -1.61 -7.17 15.47
C GLU A 45 -0.14 -6.94 15.83
N GLY A 46 0.20 -5.77 16.40
CA GLY A 46 1.57 -5.46 16.83
C GLY A 46 2.62 -5.38 15.70
N GLN A 47 2.16 -5.36 14.45
CA GLN A 47 3.01 -5.22 13.28
C GLN A 47 3.56 -3.80 13.22
N SER A 48 4.77 -3.61 12.69
CA SER A 48 5.35 -2.27 12.48
C SER A 48 5.00 -1.73 11.09
N VAL A 49 3.70 -1.71 10.76
CA VAL A 49 3.17 -1.30 9.46
C VAL A 49 2.05 -0.30 9.67
N VAL A 50 2.07 0.81 8.93
CA VAL A 50 1.03 1.84 9.02
C VAL A 50 0.34 1.99 7.67
N LEU A 51 -1.00 1.94 7.66
CA LEU A 51 -1.81 2.21 6.49
C LEU A 51 -1.84 3.71 6.19
N LEU A 52 -1.40 4.08 5.00
CA LEU A 52 -1.31 5.47 4.57
C LEU A 52 -2.54 5.86 3.76
N LYS A 53 -2.91 7.15 3.82
CA LYS A 53 -3.94 7.68 2.93
C LYS A 53 -3.51 7.54 1.46
N PRO A 54 -4.37 7.04 0.57
CA PRO A 54 -4.06 6.91 -0.85
C PRO A 54 -4.08 8.29 -1.51
N THR A 55 -2.88 8.87 -1.65
CA THR A 55 -2.63 10.12 -2.39
C THR A 55 -1.75 9.79 -3.59
N LYS A 56 -1.72 10.67 -4.61
CA LYS A 56 -0.82 10.45 -5.74
C LYS A 56 0.64 10.31 -5.30
N ALA A 57 1.07 11.08 -4.31
CA ALA A 57 2.43 11.04 -3.77
C ALA A 57 2.74 9.71 -3.07
N THR A 58 1.87 9.26 -2.15
CA THR A 58 2.08 8.01 -1.41
C THR A 58 2.01 6.78 -2.31
N MET A 59 1.07 6.76 -3.27
CA MET A 59 0.97 5.69 -4.27
C MET A 59 2.19 5.66 -5.19
N ALA A 60 2.63 6.82 -5.71
CA ALA A 60 3.82 6.89 -6.56
C ALA A 60 5.10 6.48 -5.80
N ALA A 61 5.23 6.91 -4.54
CA ALA A 61 6.36 6.51 -3.70
C ALA A 61 6.46 4.98 -3.59
N ALA A 62 5.34 4.31 -3.34
CA ALA A 62 5.26 2.84 -3.31
C ALA A 62 5.61 2.21 -4.66
N CYS A 63 4.99 2.66 -5.76
CA CYS A 63 5.24 2.09 -7.09
C CYS A 63 6.67 2.34 -7.59
N CYS A 64 7.33 3.38 -7.12
CA CYS A 64 8.75 3.64 -7.43
C CYS A 64 9.70 2.93 -6.47
N GLY A 65 9.21 2.14 -5.50
CA GLY A 65 10.06 1.39 -4.57
C GLY A 65 10.82 2.25 -3.57
N HIS A 66 10.28 3.41 -3.17
CA HIS A 66 10.96 4.31 -2.23
C HIS A 66 11.24 3.62 -0.88
N GLN A 67 12.47 3.78 -0.41
CA GLN A 67 12.93 3.22 0.85
C GLN A 67 14.01 4.09 1.51
N TRP A 68 14.16 3.86 2.81
CA TRP A 68 15.11 4.50 3.70
C TRP A 68 15.79 3.42 4.54
N SER A 69 17.07 3.63 4.82
CA SER A 69 17.86 2.85 5.77
C SER A 69 18.47 3.81 6.78
N PHE A 70 18.31 3.53 8.08
CA PHE A 70 18.75 4.42 9.17
C PHE A 70 18.27 5.87 8.97
N ALA A 71 16.99 6.04 8.63
CA ALA A 71 16.35 7.33 8.31
C ALA A 71 16.95 8.09 7.11
N LYS A 72 17.88 7.51 6.35
CA LYS A 72 18.45 8.10 5.13
C LYS A 72 17.85 7.43 3.89
N ARG A 73 17.51 8.24 2.88
CA ARG A 73 16.99 7.73 1.61
C ARG A 73 18.05 6.83 0.96
N THR A 74 17.62 5.65 0.50
CA THR A 74 18.48 4.73 -0.26
C THR A 74 18.00 4.59 -1.70
N THR A 75 18.73 3.82 -2.50
CA THR A 75 18.29 3.49 -3.86
C THR A 75 16.92 2.82 -3.81
N PRO A 76 16.00 3.12 -4.74
CA PRO A 76 14.70 2.47 -4.73
C PRO A 76 14.84 0.96 -4.94
N ARG A 77 13.98 0.19 -4.28
CA ARG A 77 13.98 -1.27 -4.41
C ARG A 77 13.22 -1.71 -5.65
N THR A 78 13.52 -2.92 -6.12
CA THR A 78 12.66 -3.64 -7.04
C THR A 78 11.33 -3.99 -6.37
N LEU A 79 10.23 -3.81 -7.09
CA LEU A 79 8.91 -4.26 -6.62
C LEU A 79 8.82 -5.79 -6.66
N SER A 80 8.09 -6.37 -5.72
CA SER A 80 7.70 -7.78 -5.85
C SER A 80 6.72 -7.96 -7.01
N LEU A 81 6.56 -9.19 -7.50
CA LEU A 81 5.59 -9.52 -8.55
C LEU A 81 4.17 -9.05 -8.17
N ARG A 82 3.76 -9.29 -6.92
CA ARG A 82 2.46 -8.84 -6.39
C ARG A 82 2.32 -7.33 -6.49
N GLU A 83 3.31 -6.58 -6.02
CA GLU A 83 3.27 -5.12 -6.04
C GLU A 83 3.26 -4.58 -7.47
N MET A 84 4.00 -5.20 -8.39
CA MET A 84 3.95 -4.83 -9.81
C MET A 84 2.55 -5.04 -10.40
N LEU A 85 1.90 -6.17 -10.09
CA LEU A 85 0.54 -6.46 -10.55
C LEU A 85 -0.50 -5.51 -9.92
N LEU A 86 -0.35 -5.17 -8.64
CA LEU A 86 -1.17 -4.16 -7.97
C LEU A 86 -0.94 -2.79 -8.61
N ALA A 87 0.30 -2.36 -8.80
CA ALA A 87 0.63 -1.08 -9.42
C ALA A 87 -0.03 -0.91 -10.79
N GLY A 88 -0.04 -1.97 -11.60
CA GLY A 88 -0.70 -1.99 -12.91
C GLY A 88 -2.24 -1.94 -12.88
N ASN A 89 -2.87 -2.08 -11.71
CA ASN A 89 -4.32 -2.03 -11.52
C ASN A 89 -4.77 -0.85 -10.63
N ILE A 90 -3.91 0.16 -10.42
CA ILE A 90 -4.29 1.40 -9.72
C ILE A 90 -5.17 2.27 -10.62
N ASN A 91 -6.29 2.76 -10.10
CA ASN A 91 -7.09 3.79 -10.74
C ASN A 91 -6.51 5.19 -10.47
N TRP A 92 -5.53 5.60 -11.26
CA TRP A 92 -4.86 6.91 -11.09
C TRP A 92 -5.78 8.12 -11.29
N ARG A 93 -6.91 7.96 -11.99
CA ARG A 93 -7.92 9.01 -12.15
C ARG A 93 -8.74 9.20 -10.87
N ASN A 94 -8.99 8.12 -10.13
CA ASN A 94 -9.74 8.16 -8.88
C ASN A 94 -9.25 7.09 -7.90
N LEU A 95 -8.37 7.49 -6.98
CA LEU A 95 -7.78 6.61 -5.96
C LEU A 95 -8.78 6.11 -4.90
N LYS A 96 -10.05 6.57 -4.93
CA LYS A 96 -11.12 6.07 -4.05
C LYS A 96 -11.93 4.94 -4.70
N ARG A 97 -11.64 4.59 -5.95
CA ARG A 97 -12.38 3.56 -6.71
C ARG A 97 -11.42 2.52 -7.28
N PRO A 98 -11.77 1.22 -7.29
CA PRO A 98 -11.00 0.21 -7.99
C PRO A 98 -10.88 0.51 -9.50
N HIS A 99 -9.82 0.02 -10.14
CA HIS A 99 -9.71 0.06 -11.60
C HIS A 99 -10.64 -0.98 -12.22
N VAL A 100 -11.61 -0.52 -13.01
CA VAL A 100 -12.52 -1.40 -13.76
C VAL A 100 -11.96 -1.60 -15.16
N ARG A 101 -11.56 -2.83 -15.50
CA ARG A 101 -11.23 -3.17 -16.89
C ARG A 101 -12.54 -3.35 -17.64
N VAL A 102 -12.86 -2.44 -18.55
CA VAL A 102 -13.96 -2.62 -19.50
C VAL A 102 -13.50 -3.65 -20.52
N LYS A 103 -14.17 -4.81 -20.61
CA LYS A 103 -13.96 -5.73 -21.73
C LYS A 103 -14.41 -5.01 -23.00
N LYS A 104 -13.48 -4.79 -23.94
CA LYS A 104 -13.89 -4.45 -25.31
C LYS A 104 -14.55 -5.71 -25.87
N ILE A 105 -15.82 -5.57 -26.26
CA ILE A 105 -16.59 -6.56 -27.03
C ILE A 105 -16.00 -6.62 -28.43
#